data_AF-A0A2V4A265-F1
#
_entry.id   AF-A0A2V4A265-F1
#
_cell.length_a   1.000
_cell.length_b   1.000
_cell.length_c   1.000
_cell.angle_alpha   90.00
_cell.angle_beta   90.00
_cell.angle_gamma   90.00
#
_symmetry.space_group_name_H-M   'P 1'
#
loop_
_entity.id
_entity.type
_entity.pdbx_description
1 polymer ?
#
loop_
_entity_poly.entity_id
_entity_poly.type
_entity_poly.pdbx_seq_one_letter_code
_entity_poly.pdbx_strand_id
1 'polypeptide(L)'
;MRKFLTSLFKENEVVKSFAYNLQTKSTNPFFGTLILVWLVRNWELVYTFFNFDSDTKLPDRIAELKLVSLQVFKAEIFGYDFSGYKWDLIFCVFITIFVMLITFIFMAFTKYISGIYQDRVLPNIYERTSTYRIKRTEEFEGLDKSLYLIREELKKEKDDKLILDRENEELTSENEKLKTELNQEKREHGECKKELFDEKSIKSKKENEVKDLSEKLRKAESEVITRGRVIEDLASDISFENTDLQSYLEEKGISLLKGELIYLDKVSKNKALVNMMELIDLDDYRYHKESSEMRSLILDGLVESTRTNKTNIGYVDDFYLSDLGKVFLGYLDSVEEKSRN
;
A
#
# COMPACT_ATOMS: atom_id res chain seq x y z
N MET A 1 -63.27 -49.82 -19.19
CA MET A 1 -63.65 -49.18 -17.91
C MET A 1 -63.19 -47.72 -17.78
N ARG A 2 -61.88 -47.38 -17.87
CA ARG A 2 -61.40 -45.99 -17.73
C ARG A 2 -62.03 -44.97 -18.70
N LYS A 3 -62.22 -45.35 -19.96
CA LYS A 3 -62.87 -44.53 -21.02
C LYS A 3 -64.38 -44.35 -20.84
N PHE A 4 -65.05 -45.33 -20.23
CA PHE A 4 -66.49 -45.29 -19.98
C PHE A 4 -66.82 -44.42 -18.75
N LEU A 5 -65.98 -44.51 -17.71
CA LEU A 5 -66.04 -43.59 -16.57
C LEU A 5 -65.80 -42.14 -17.02
N THR A 6 -64.78 -41.89 -17.84
CA THR A 6 -64.47 -40.51 -18.30
C THR A 6 -65.55 -39.90 -19.21
N SER A 7 -66.37 -40.68 -19.93
CA SER A 7 -67.49 -40.11 -20.69
C SER A 7 -68.69 -39.79 -19.79
N LEU A 8 -69.01 -40.62 -18.78
CA LEU A 8 -70.07 -40.34 -17.80
C LEU A 8 -69.76 -39.12 -16.91
N PHE A 9 -68.48 -38.86 -16.60
CA PHE A 9 -68.05 -37.70 -15.80
C PHE A 9 -67.95 -36.38 -16.58
N LYS A 10 -68.09 -36.38 -17.92
CA LYS A 10 -67.80 -35.19 -18.74
C LYS A 10 -68.99 -34.20 -18.82
N GLU A 11 -70.23 -34.68 -18.76
CA GLU A 11 -71.43 -33.89 -19.07
C GLU A 11 -72.25 -33.40 -17.86
N ASN A 12 -72.00 -33.89 -16.64
CA ASN A 12 -72.72 -33.43 -15.46
C ASN A 12 -71.78 -32.68 -14.50
N GLU A 13 -71.89 -31.34 -14.47
CA GLU A 13 -71.17 -30.48 -13.52
C GLU A 13 -71.38 -30.87 -12.06
N VAL A 14 -72.59 -31.37 -11.75
CA VAL A 14 -72.95 -31.95 -10.45
C VAL A 14 -72.05 -33.14 -10.11
N VAL A 15 -71.84 -34.05 -11.06
CA VAL A 15 -71.01 -35.25 -10.83
C VAL A 15 -69.54 -34.86 -10.68
N LYS A 16 -69.06 -33.83 -11.39
CA LYS A 16 -67.70 -33.29 -11.19
C LYS A 16 -67.52 -32.66 -9.81
N SER A 17 -68.50 -31.89 -9.33
CA SER A 17 -68.43 -31.27 -8.00
C SER A 17 -68.52 -32.30 -6.87
N PHE A 18 -69.31 -33.36 -7.04
CA PHE A 18 -69.33 -34.51 -6.12
C PHE A 18 -68.02 -35.31 -6.15
N ALA A 19 -67.49 -35.64 -7.33
CA ALA A 19 -66.23 -36.35 -7.47
C ALA A 19 -65.05 -35.56 -6.89
N TYR A 20 -65.01 -34.25 -7.13
CA TYR A 20 -64.02 -33.36 -6.54
C TYR A 20 -64.14 -33.36 -5.01
N ASN A 21 -65.33 -33.14 -4.45
CA ASN A 21 -65.52 -33.16 -3.00
C ASN A 21 -65.19 -34.53 -2.36
N LEU A 22 -65.52 -35.62 -3.04
CA LEU A 22 -65.16 -36.97 -2.61
C LEU A 22 -63.64 -37.14 -2.65
N GLN A 23 -62.95 -36.66 -3.68
CA GLN A 23 -61.50 -36.73 -3.80
C GLN A 23 -60.82 -35.89 -2.71
N THR A 24 -61.23 -34.64 -2.50
CA THR A 24 -60.61 -33.76 -1.49
C THR A 24 -60.82 -34.29 -0.06
N LYS A 25 -61.97 -34.92 0.22
CA LYS A 25 -62.25 -35.53 1.53
C LYS A 25 -61.66 -36.93 1.68
N SER A 26 -61.57 -37.71 0.59
CA SER A 26 -60.96 -39.05 0.57
C SER A 26 -59.43 -39.03 0.63
N THR A 27 -58.79 -37.89 0.38
CA THR A 27 -57.37 -37.68 0.71
C THR A 27 -57.10 -37.81 2.21
N ASN A 28 -58.12 -37.60 3.06
CA ASN A 28 -57.99 -37.91 4.47
C ASN A 28 -58.10 -39.44 4.67
N PRO A 29 -57.02 -40.12 5.12
CA PRO A 29 -57.01 -41.56 5.31
C PRO A 29 -58.09 -42.03 6.30
N PHE A 30 -58.52 -41.17 7.23
CA PHE A 30 -59.63 -41.46 8.13
C PHE A 30 -60.96 -41.62 7.38
N PHE A 31 -61.27 -40.71 6.46
CA PHE A 31 -62.55 -40.73 5.75
C PHE A 31 -62.64 -41.91 4.79
N GLY A 32 -61.54 -42.23 4.10
CA GLY A 32 -61.46 -43.43 3.25
C GLY A 32 -61.65 -44.71 4.05
N THR A 33 -60.98 -44.83 5.20
CA THR A 33 -61.13 -46.00 6.08
C THR A 33 -62.54 -46.09 6.67
N LEU A 34 -63.15 -44.95 7.04
CA LEU A 34 -64.53 -44.90 7.54
C LEU A 34 -65.55 -45.39 6.50
N ILE A 35 -65.44 -44.92 5.26
CA ILE A 35 -66.30 -45.40 4.16
C ILE A 35 -66.10 -46.89 3.95
N LEU A 36 -64.86 -47.38 3.95
CA LEU A 36 -64.56 -48.80 3.75
C LEU A 36 -65.14 -49.66 4.88
N VAL A 37 -64.93 -49.29 6.14
CA VAL A 37 -65.49 -49.97 7.31
C VAL A 37 -67.02 -49.97 7.25
N TRP A 38 -67.62 -48.84 6.87
CA TRP A 38 -69.06 -48.74 6.73
C TRP A 38 -69.60 -49.65 5.62
N LEU A 39 -68.95 -49.69 4.45
CA LEU A 39 -69.34 -50.54 3.32
C LEU A 39 -69.23 -52.04 3.67
N VAL A 40 -68.16 -52.44 4.37
CA VAL A 40 -67.96 -53.84 4.78
C VAL A 40 -68.98 -54.25 5.84
N ARG A 41 -69.28 -53.36 6.80
CA ARG A 41 -70.27 -53.63 7.85
C ARG A 41 -71.70 -53.65 7.29
N ASN A 42 -72.02 -52.74 6.39
CA ASN A 42 -73.34 -52.61 5.76
C ASN A 42 -73.36 -53.32 4.38
N TRP A 43 -72.63 -54.43 4.23
CA TRP A 43 -72.49 -55.10 2.94
C TRP A 43 -73.82 -55.61 2.39
N GLU A 44 -74.77 -56.00 3.24
CA GLU A 44 -76.12 -56.43 2.83
C GLU A 44 -76.90 -55.29 2.19
N LEU A 45 -76.76 -54.06 2.71
CA LEU A 45 -77.37 -52.86 2.17
C LEU A 45 -76.74 -52.50 0.82
N VAL A 46 -75.41 -52.58 0.73
CA VAL A 46 -74.67 -52.37 -0.52
C VAL A 46 -75.07 -53.43 -1.56
N TYR A 47 -75.17 -54.69 -1.17
CA TYR A 47 -75.57 -55.79 -2.04
C TYR A 47 -77.00 -55.60 -2.56
N THR A 48 -77.95 -55.26 -1.67
CA THR A 48 -79.34 -54.96 -2.04
C THR A 48 -79.44 -53.72 -2.94
N PHE A 49 -78.56 -52.73 -2.74
CA PHE A 49 -78.51 -51.53 -3.57
C PHE A 49 -77.99 -51.79 -4.99
N PHE A 50 -77.04 -52.72 -5.16
CA PHE A 50 -76.44 -53.02 -6.46
C PHE A 50 -77.09 -54.19 -7.20
N ASN A 51 -77.82 -55.07 -6.51
CA ASN A 51 -78.45 -56.24 -7.12
C ASN A 51 -79.90 -55.95 -7.51
N PHE A 52 -80.10 -55.46 -8.74
CA PHE A 52 -81.41 -55.19 -9.31
C PHE A 52 -81.95 -56.46 -9.99
N ASP A 53 -82.92 -57.12 -9.35
CA ASP A 53 -83.73 -58.14 -10.01
C ASP A 53 -84.67 -57.46 -11.03
N SER A 54 -84.82 -58.04 -12.21
CA SER A 54 -85.49 -57.41 -13.36
C SER A 54 -87.00 -57.26 -13.18
N ASP A 55 -87.60 -58.01 -12.24
CA ASP A 55 -89.05 -58.20 -12.16
C ASP A 55 -89.72 -57.44 -11.00
N THR A 56 -88.96 -56.62 -10.26
CA THR A 56 -89.45 -55.93 -9.05
C THR A 56 -89.72 -54.46 -9.32
N LYS A 57 -90.92 -53.99 -8.93
CA LYS A 57 -91.33 -52.59 -9.09
C LYS A 57 -90.66 -51.70 -8.04
N LEU A 58 -90.36 -50.46 -8.40
CA LEU A 58 -89.72 -49.44 -7.55
C LEU A 58 -90.29 -49.32 -6.11
N PRO A 59 -91.62 -49.31 -5.87
CA PRO A 59 -92.17 -49.20 -4.50
C PRO A 59 -91.88 -50.42 -3.62
N ASP A 60 -91.90 -51.63 -4.18
CA ASP A 60 -91.63 -52.86 -3.45
C ASP A 60 -90.14 -52.94 -3.05
N ARG A 61 -89.26 -52.39 -3.88
CA ARG A 61 -87.83 -52.22 -3.57
C ARG A 61 -87.56 -51.25 -2.44
N ILE A 62 -88.27 -50.13 -2.39
CA ILE A 62 -88.14 -49.18 -1.28
C ILE A 62 -88.60 -49.84 0.03
N ALA A 63 -89.62 -50.70 -0.02
CA ALA A 63 -90.07 -51.47 1.13
C ALA A 63 -89.02 -52.51 1.59
N GLU A 64 -88.43 -53.25 0.65
CA GLU A 64 -87.32 -54.19 0.93
C GLU A 64 -86.09 -53.48 1.52
N LEU A 65 -85.66 -52.38 0.92
CA LEU A 65 -84.54 -51.56 1.42
C LEU A 65 -84.82 -51.02 2.83
N LYS A 66 -86.07 -50.64 3.13
CA LYS A 66 -86.46 -50.23 4.49
C LYS A 66 -86.38 -51.39 5.48
N LEU A 67 -86.87 -52.57 5.11
CA LEU A 67 -86.81 -53.76 5.96
C LEU A 67 -85.37 -54.22 6.21
N VAL A 68 -84.54 -54.30 5.16
CA VAL A 68 -83.12 -54.64 5.28
C VAL A 68 -82.39 -53.58 6.10
N SER A 69 -82.66 -52.28 5.90
CA SER A 69 -82.06 -51.24 6.73
C SER A 69 -82.42 -51.39 8.20
N LEU A 70 -83.68 -51.70 8.54
CA LEU A 70 -84.12 -51.93 9.92
C LEU A 70 -83.45 -53.16 10.55
N GLN A 71 -83.16 -54.18 9.75
CA GLN A 71 -82.51 -55.41 10.19
C GLN A 71 -80.99 -55.23 10.37
N VAL A 72 -80.33 -54.55 9.43
CA VAL A 72 -78.89 -54.26 9.48
C VAL A 72 -78.56 -53.27 10.61
N PHE A 73 -79.45 -52.30 10.89
CA PHE A 73 -79.28 -51.36 12.01
C PHE A 73 -79.64 -51.95 13.38
N LYS A 74 -80.11 -53.21 13.45
CA LYS A 74 -80.15 -53.99 14.69
C LYS A 74 -78.79 -54.67 14.87
N ALA A 75 -77.79 -53.87 15.20
CA ALA A 75 -76.51 -54.40 15.62
C ALA A 75 -76.63 -54.93 17.06
N GLU A 76 -77.01 -56.20 17.19
CA GLU A 76 -76.99 -56.91 18.46
C GLU A 76 -75.52 -57.20 18.82
N ILE A 77 -74.92 -56.33 19.63
CA ILE A 77 -73.54 -56.46 20.07
C ILE A 77 -73.58 -56.75 21.57
N PHE A 78 -73.10 -57.94 21.96
CA PHE A 78 -73.05 -58.41 23.35
C PHE A 78 -74.41 -58.43 24.09
N GLY A 79 -75.51 -58.72 23.39
CA GLY A 79 -76.84 -58.89 24.02
C GLY A 79 -77.50 -57.59 24.50
N TYR A 80 -77.00 -56.43 24.08
CA TYR A 80 -77.63 -55.13 24.34
C TYR A 80 -78.19 -54.55 23.04
N ASP A 81 -79.49 -54.24 23.07
CA ASP A 81 -80.23 -53.67 21.94
C ASP A 81 -79.89 -52.17 21.77
N PHE A 82 -78.78 -51.88 21.09
CA PHE A 82 -78.46 -50.51 20.65
C PHE A 82 -79.22 -50.17 19.36
N SER A 83 -80.55 -50.17 19.43
CA SER A 83 -81.40 -49.89 18.28
C SER A 83 -81.34 -48.39 17.93
N GLY A 84 -80.59 -48.04 16.88
CA GLY A 84 -80.58 -46.68 16.33
C GLY A 84 -79.46 -46.39 15.35
N TYR A 85 -79.80 -45.73 14.24
CA TYR A 85 -78.84 -45.35 13.18
C TYR A 85 -77.65 -44.53 13.69
N LYS A 86 -77.85 -43.73 14.75
CA LYS A 86 -76.79 -42.91 15.36
C LYS A 86 -75.73 -43.77 16.05
N TRP A 87 -76.14 -44.84 16.71
CA TRP A 87 -75.24 -45.73 17.43
C TRP A 87 -74.40 -46.57 16.46
N ASP A 88 -74.99 -47.02 15.35
CA ASP A 88 -74.25 -47.74 14.32
C ASP A 88 -73.15 -46.86 13.68
N LEU A 89 -73.45 -45.59 13.41
CA LEU A 89 -72.48 -44.64 12.88
C LEU A 89 -71.34 -44.38 13.87
N ILE A 90 -71.66 -44.16 15.16
CA ILE A 90 -70.65 -43.97 16.21
C ILE A 90 -69.76 -45.22 16.33
N PHE A 91 -70.35 -46.40 16.24
CA PHE A 91 -69.62 -47.66 16.28
C PHE A 91 -68.69 -47.84 15.06
N CYS A 92 -69.15 -47.47 13.86
CA CYS A 92 -68.31 -47.44 12.66
C CYS A 92 -67.11 -46.49 12.84
N VAL A 93 -67.34 -45.31 13.41
CA VAL A 93 -66.27 -44.35 13.74
C VAL A 93 -65.28 -44.97 14.72
N PHE A 94 -65.76 -45.66 15.76
CA PHE A 94 -64.91 -46.29 16.75
C PHE A 94 -64.05 -47.43 16.16
N ILE A 95 -64.65 -48.31 15.35
CA ILE A 95 -63.91 -49.34 14.60
C ILE A 95 -62.87 -48.68 13.69
N THR A 96 -63.22 -47.60 13.01
CA THR A 96 -62.30 -46.91 12.11
C THR A 96 -61.07 -46.39 12.87
N ILE A 97 -61.28 -45.75 14.02
CA ILE A 97 -60.19 -45.30 14.89
C ILE A 97 -59.32 -46.49 15.33
N PHE A 98 -59.95 -47.59 15.71
CA PHE A 98 -59.25 -48.81 16.13
C PHE A 98 -58.41 -49.43 15.00
N VAL A 99 -58.96 -49.54 13.78
CA VAL A 99 -58.24 -50.02 12.59
C VAL A 99 -57.07 -49.10 12.25
N MET A 100 -57.24 -47.78 12.35
CA MET A 100 -56.14 -46.84 12.15
C MET A 100 -55.04 -47.00 13.21
N LEU A 101 -55.41 -47.19 14.48
CA LEU A 101 -54.46 -47.43 15.56
C LEU A 101 -53.63 -48.69 15.30
N ILE A 102 -54.29 -49.78 14.91
CA ILE A 102 -53.61 -51.02 14.51
C ILE A 102 -52.67 -50.77 13.34
N THR A 103 -53.13 -50.09 12.29
CA THR A 103 -52.31 -49.78 11.12
C THR A 103 -51.07 -48.97 11.50
N PHE A 104 -51.20 -48.01 12.41
CA PHE A 104 -50.07 -47.24 12.93
C PHE A 104 -49.08 -48.10 13.71
N ILE A 105 -49.57 -49.00 14.57
CA ILE A 105 -48.73 -49.98 15.29
C ILE A 105 -47.97 -50.87 14.30
N PHE A 106 -48.64 -51.39 13.26
CA PHE A 106 -48.01 -52.19 12.21
C PHE A 106 -46.96 -51.40 11.42
N MET A 107 -47.21 -50.12 11.15
CA MET A 107 -46.25 -49.25 10.47
C MET A 107 -45.02 -48.99 11.35
N ALA A 108 -45.22 -48.72 12.64
CA ALA A 108 -44.15 -48.58 13.62
C ALA A 108 -43.34 -49.88 13.75
N PHE A 109 -44.02 -51.02 13.79
CA PHE A 109 -43.40 -52.34 13.83
C PHE A 109 -42.60 -52.64 12.56
N THR A 110 -43.11 -52.28 11.39
CA THR A 110 -42.38 -52.42 10.11
C THR A 110 -41.11 -51.57 10.13
N LYS A 111 -41.19 -50.31 10.59
CA LYS A 111 -40.01 -49.45 10.75
C LYS A 111 -39.01 -50.02 11.75
N TYR A 112 -39.50 -50.57 12.86
CA TYR A 112 -38.67 -51.22 13.88
C TYR A 112 -37.92 -52.44 13.31
N ILE A 113 -38.61 -53.31 12.57
CA ILE A 113 -37.98 -54.45 11.88
C ILE A 113 -36.95 -53.96 10.87
N SER A 114 -37.29 -52.95 10.05
CA SER A 114 -36.36 -52.41 9.06
C SER A 114 -35.11 -51.81 9.71
N GLY A 115 -35.25 -51.12 10.85
CA GLY A 115 -34.13 -50.62 11.63
C GLY A 115 -33.24 -51.76 12.15
N ILE A 116 -33.82 -52.78 12.77
CA ILE A 116 -33.06 -53.97 13.20
C ILE A 116 -32.34 -54.64 12.01
N TYR A 117 -33.02 -54.73 10.87
CA TYR A 117 -32.44 -55.33 9.68
C TYR A 117 -31.22 -54.53 9.19
N GLN A 118 -31.33 -53.20 9.10
CA GLN A 118 -30.25 -52.32 8.68
C GLN A 118 -29.10 -52.28 9.69
N ASP A 119 -29.40 -52.26 10.99
CA ASP A 119 -28.40 -52.04 12.03
C ASP A 119 -27.73 -53.33 12.51
N ARG A 120 -28.42 -54.48 12.44
CA ARG A 120 -27.89 -55.76 12.97
C ARG A 120 -27.72 -56.83 11.92
N VAL A 121 -28.70 -57.00 11.03
CA VAL A 121 -28.67 -58.10 10.05
C VAL A 121 -27.75 -57.76 8.90
N LEU A 122 -27.83 -56.53 8.39
CA LEU A 122 -27.05 -56.08 7.24
C LEU A 122 -25.53 -56.10 7.54
N PRO A 123 -25.03 -55.59 8.69
CA PRO A 123 -23.60 -55.68 9.02
C PRO A 123 -23.14 -57.12 9.20
N ASN A 124 -23.95 -57.99 9.82
CA ASN A 124 -23.61 -59.41 10.00
C ASN A 124 -23.55 -60.18 8.66
N ILE A 125 -24.46 -59.87 7.72
CA ILE A 125 -24.41 -60.43 6.37
C ILE A 125 -23.19 -59.90 5.64
N TYR A 126 -22.90 -58.61 5.76
CA TYR A 126 -21.75 -57.98 5.15
C TYR A 126 -20.44 -58.54 5.69
N GLU A 127 -20.25 -58.66 7.01
CA GLU A 127 -19.08 -59.28 7.63
C GLU A 127 -18.82 -60.70 7.09
N ARG A 128 -19.88 -61.49 6.89
CA ARG A 128 -19.78 -62.85 6.34
C ARG A 128 -19.59 -62.91 4.82
N THR A 129 -20.13 -61.95 4.09
CA THR A 129 -20.14 -61.96 2.61
C THR A 129 -18.97 -61.17 2.03
N SER A 130 -18.36 -60.29 2.81
CA SER A 130 -17.32 -59.39 2.36
C SER A 130 -16.01 -59.61 3.14
N THR A 131 -15.25 -60.57 2.64
CA THR A 131 -13.78 -60.46 2.63
C THR A 131 -13.30 -59.56 1.47
N TYR A 132 -14.20 -59.08 0.57
CA TYR A 132 -13.79 -58.44 -0.70
C TYR A 132 -14.51 -57.12 -1.09
N ARG A 133 -15.47 -56.58 -0.30
CA ARG A 133 -16.26 -55.40 -0.74
C ARG A 133 -16.44 -54.26 0.26
N ILE A 134 -16.43 -54.49 1.57
CA ILE A 134 -16.59 -53.46 2.62
C ILE A 134 -15.33 -52.60 2.75
N LYS A 135 -14.14 -53.15 2.48
CA LYS A 135 -12.91 -52.36 2.40
C LYS A 135 -13.03 -51.19 1.42
N ARG A 136 -13.81 -51.33 0.33
CA ARG A 136 -13.96 -50.27 -0.66
C ARG A 136 -14.74 -49.05 -0.20
N THR A 137 -15.62 -49.13 0.79
CA THR A 137 -16.39 -47.94 1.23
C THR A 137 -15.63 -47.15 2.30
N GLU A 138 -15.02 -47.81 3.28
CA GLU A 138 -14.16 -47.13 4.27
C GLU A 138 -12.88 -46.59 3.63
N GLU A 139 -12.26 -47.33 2.69
CA GLU A 139 -11.13 -46.81 1.91
C GLU A 139 -11.57 -45.63 1.03
N PHE A 140 -12.79 -45.66 0.48
CA PHE A 140 -13.31 -44.54 -0.32
C PHE A 140 -13.63 -43.31 0.54
N GLU A 141 -14.23 -43.48 1.71
CA GLU A 141 -14.44 -42.37 2.66
C GLU A 141 -13.12 -41.81 3.21
N GLY A 142 -12.15 -42.68 3.48
CA GLY A 142 -10.80 -42.27 3.84
C GLY A 142 -10.11 -41.52 2.71
N LEU A 143 -10.26 -41.98 1.47
CA LEU A 143 -9.71 -41.34 0.28
C LEU A 143 -10.39 -39.99 0.03
N ASP A 144 -11.71 -39.88 0.19
CA ASP A 144 -12.45 -38.63 0.01
C ASP A 144 -12.07 -37.58 1.07
N LYS A 145 -11.90 -38.01 2.33
CA LYS A 145 -11.33 -37.15 3.38
C LYS A 145 -9.90 -36.71 3.06
N SER A 146 -9.05 -37.62 2.58
CA SER A 146 -7.68 -37.26 2.18
C SER A 146 -7.66 -36.30 1.01
N LEU A 147 -8.52 -36.48 0.01
CA LEU A 147 -8.68 -35.58 -1.13
C LEU A 147 -9.19 -34.20 -0.70
N TYR A 148 -10.11 -34.17 0.27
CA TYR A 148 -10.58 -32.93 0.85
C TYR A 148 -9.44 -32.17 1.54
N LEU A 149 -8.65 -32.84 2.38
CA LEU A 149 -7.50 -32.24 3.06
C LEU A 149 -6.44 -31.75 2.08
N ILE A 150 -6.07 -32.56 1.08
CA ILE A 150 -5.12 -32.17 0.03
C ILE A 150 -5.63 -30.96 -0.76
N ARG A 151 -6.93 -30.89 -1.06
CA ARG A 151 -7.51 -29.71 -1.74
C ARG A 151 -7.47 -28.47 -0.87
N GLU A 152 -7.69 -28.60 0.43
CA GLU A 152 -7.60 -27.48 1.36
C GLU A 152 -6.16 -26.99 1.49
N GLU A 153 -5.18 -27.88 1.62
CA GLU A 153 -3.75 -27.55 1.63
C GLU A 153 -3.32 -26.89 0.32
N LEU A 154 -3.70 -27.44 -0.82
CA LEU A 154 -3.39 -26.87 -2.13
C LEU A 154 -4.04 -25.49 -2.34
N LYS A 155 -5.18 -25.22 -1.72
CA LYS A 155 -5.80 -23.89 -1.72
C LYS A 155 -4.98 -22.92 -0.86
N LYS A 156 -4.56 -23.31 0.34
CA LYS A 156 -3.70 -22.50 1.20
C LYS A 156 -2.37 -22.19 0.52
N GLU A 157 -1.72 -23.19 -0.07
CA GLU A 157 -0.46 -23.01 -0.80
C GLU A 157 -0.61 -22.07 -2.01
N LYS A 158 -1.75 -22.10 -2.70
CA LYS A 158 -2.05 -21.14 -3.78
C LYS A 158 -2.24 -19.72 -3.27
N ASP A 159 -2.94 -19.57 -2.14
CA ASP A 159 -3.17 -18.26 -1.53
C ASP A 159 -1.83 -17.69 -1.01
N ASP A 160 -1.00 -18.52 -0.36
CA ASP A 160 0.34 -18.15 0.11
C ASP A 160 1.27 -17.79 -1.06
N LYS A 161 1.25 -18.58 -2.15
CA LYS A 161 2.00 -18.27 -3.36
C LYS A 161 1.58 -16.93 -3.96
N LEU A 162 0.29 -16.62 -3.97
CA LEU A 162 -0.21 -15.35 -4.50
C LEU A 162 0.27 -14.16 -3.66
N ILE A 163 0.36 -14.33 -2.34
CA ILE A 163 0.95 -13.32 -1.44
C ILE A 163 2.44 -13.14 -1.74
N LEU A 164 3.19 -14.24 -1.83
CA LEU A 164 4.62 -14.21 -2.16
C LEU A 164 4.92 -13.62 -3.54
N ASP A 165 4.07 -13.89 -4.53
CA ASP A 165 4.20 -13.32 -5.88
C ASP A 165 3.99 -11.79 -5.84
N ARG A 166 3.03 -11.28 -5.05
CA ARG A 166 2.86 -9.83 -4.84
C ARG A 166 4.04 -9.20 -4.12
N GLU A 167 4.54 -9.83 -3.05
CA GLU A 167 5.72 -9.35 -2.34
C GLU A 167 6.96 -9.32 -3.26
N ASN A 168 7.12 -10.33 -4.12
CA ASN A 168 8.18 -10.33 -5.13
C ASN A 168 8.00 -9.23 -6.17
N GLU A 169 6.78 -8.94 -6.64
CA GLU A 169 6.51 -7.81 -7.54
C GLU A 169 6.84 -6.47 -6.88
N GLU A 170 6.52 -6.29 -5.60
CA GLU A 170 6.86 -5.09 -4.83
C GLU A 170 8.38 -4.95 -4.66
N LEU A 171 9.07 -6.02 -4.25
CA LEU A 171 10.52 -6.02 -4.07
C LEU A 171 11.27 -5.85 -5.40
N THR A 172 10.75 -6.38 -6.51
CA THR A 172 11.36 -6.18 -7.83
C THR A 172 11.17 -4.74 -8.29
N SER A 173 9.99 -4.15 -8.10
CA SER A 173 9.74 -2.72 -8.36
C SER A 173 10.64 -1.81 -7.52
N GLU A 174 10.83 -2.11 -6.24
CA GLU A 174 11.74 -1.37 -5.36
C GLU A 174 13.20 -1.53 -5.81
N ASN A 175 13.64 -2.74 -6.16
CA ASN A 175 14.98 -2.96 -6.70
C ASN A 175 15.22 -2.23 -8.02
N GLU A 176 14.21 -2.12 -8.88
CA GLU A 176 14.31 -1.33 -10.11
C GLU A 176 14.47 0.16 -9.78
N LYS A 177 13.68 0.71 -8.86
CA LYS A 177 13.82 2.09 -8.38
C LYS A 177 15.22 2.35 -7.81
N LEU A 178 15.67 1.52 -6.89
CA LEU A 178 17.01 1.61 -6.28
C LEU A 178 18.13 1.50 -7.34
N LYS A 179 17.97 0.64 -8.35
CA LYS A 179 18.93 0.57 -9.47
C LYS A 179 18.93 1.85 -10.30
N THR A 180 17.77 2.45 -10.55
CA THR A 180 17.70 3.73 -11.26
C THR A 180 18.35 4.86 -10.46
N GLU A 181 18.09 4.94 -9.15
CA GLU A 181 18.70 5.91 -8.23
C GLU A 181 20.22 5.71 -8.16
N LEU A 182 20.69 4.47 -7.97
CA LEU A 182 22.12 4.16 -7.94
C LEU A 182 22.82 4.53 -9.27
N ASN A 183 22.16 4.31 -10.41
CA ASN A 183 22.71 4.69 -11.71
C ASN A 183 22.74 6.21 -11.90
N GLN A 184 21.76 6.92 -11.34
CA GLN A 184 21.75 8.38 -11.31
C GLN A 184 22.89 8.91 -10.43
N GLU A 185 23.03 8.43 -9.19
CA GLU A 185 24.14 8.81 -8.31
C GLU A 185 25.51 8.49 -8.94
N LYS A 186 25.65 7.35 -9.64
CA LYS A 186 26.89 7.03 -10.36
C LYS A 186 27.18 8.02 -11.49
N ARG A 187 26.16 8.53 -12.17
CA ARG A 187 26.33 9.58 -13.19
C ARG A 187 26.74 10.89 -12.55
N GLU A 188 26.05 11.31 -11.50
CA GLU A 188 26.35 12.53 -10.74
C GLU A 188 27.76 12.47 -10.13
N HIS A 189 28.15 11.34 -9.53
CA HIS A 189 29.51 11.12 -9.04
C HIS A 189 30.54 11.07 -10.20
N GLY A 190 30.16 10.55 -11.36
CA GLY A 190 31.00 10.56 -12.56
C GLY A 190 31.26 11.98 -13.07
N GLU A 191 30.25 12.83 -13.06
CA GLU A 191 30.31 14.25 -13.42
C GLU A 191 31.14 15.03 -12.39
N CYS A 192 30.84 14.88 -11.10
CA CYS A 192 31.61 15.50 -10.01
C CYS A 192 33.09 15.08 -10.06
N LYS A 193 33.39 13.81 -10.38
CA LYS A 193 34.78 13.35 -10.54
C LYS A 193 35.49 13.98 -11.75
N LYS A 194 34.77 14.25 -12.84
CA LYS A 194 35.32 14.99 -13.99
C LYS A 194 35.60 16.44 -13.62
N GLU A 195 34.66 17.11 -12.95
CA GLU A 195 34.86 18.47 -12.46
C GLU A 195 36.08 18.57 -11.52
N LEU A 196 36.24 17.59 -10.63
CA LEU A 196 37.38 17.53 -9.70
C LEU A 196 38.72 17.25 -10.43
N PHE A 197 38.68 16.50 -11.54
CA PHE A 197 39.85 16.29 -12.39
C PHE A 197 40.20 17.55 -13.18
N ASP A 198 39.19 18.23 -13.73
CA ASP A 198 39.35 19.49 -14.45
C ASP A 198 39.87 20.57 -13.51
N GLU A 199 39.36 20.67 -12.29
CA GLU A 199 39.84 21.58 -11.26
C GLU A 199 41.29 21.29 -10.87
N LYS A 200 41.68 20.02 -10.69
CA LYS A 200 43.09 19.65 -10.46
C LYS A 200 43.98 20.01 -11.65
N SER A 201 43.49 19.85 -12.89
CA SER A 201 44.25 20.22 -14.08
C SER A 201 44.46 21.74 -14.16
N ILE A 202 43.43 22.53 -13.85
CA ILE A 202 43.48 23.99 -13.77
C ILE A 202 44.42 24.41 -12.65
N LYS A 203 44.33 23.78 -11.47
CA LYS A 203 45.21 24.06 -10.34
C LYS A 203 46.68 23.80 -10.69
N SER A 204 46.99 22.70 -11.35
CA SER A 204 48.36 22.41 -11.79
C SER A 204 48.89 23.43 -12.81
N LYS A 205 48.04 23.94 -13.70
CA LYS A 205 48.41 25.01 -14.64
C LYS A 205 48.69 26.32 -13.89
N LYS A 206 47.81 26.71 -12.97
CA LYS A 206 47.99 27.90 -12.13
C LYS A 206 49.24 27.81 -11.26
N GLU A 207 49.52 26.65 -10.66
CA GLU A 207 50.74 26.43 -9.87
C GLU A 207 52.01 26.59 -10.73
N ASN A 208 51.99 26.13 -11.98
CA ASN A 208 53.11 26.32 -12.91
C ASN A 208 53.25 27.79 -13.36
N GLU A 209 52.14 28.49 -13.62
CA GLU A 209 52.16 29.93 -13.91
C GLU A 209 52.69 30.75 -12.73
N VAL A 210 52.28 30.43 -11.50
CA VAL A 210 52.79 31.07 -10.28
C VAL A 210 54.29 30.81 -10.12
N LYS A 211 54.77 29.60 -10.44
CA LYS A 211 56.21 29.30 -10.44
C LYS A 211 56.96 30.12 -11.49
N ASP A 212 56.48 30.18 -12.72
CA ASP A 212 57.10 30.99 -13.79
C ASP A 212 57.12 32.48 -13.43
N LEU A 213 56.02 33.00 -12.88
CA LEU A 213 55.94 34.38 -12.39
C LEU A 213 56.91 34.63 -11.22
N SER A 214 57.04 33.69 -10.28
CA SER A 214 57.98 33.80 -9.17
C SER A 214 59.44 33.80 -9.64
N GLU A 215 59.78 33.03 -10.67
CA GLU A 215 61.12 33.05 -11.27
C GLU A 215 61.39 34.36 -12.00
N LYS A 216 60.40 34.88 -12.76
CA LYS A 216 60.48 36.20 -13.40
C LYS A 216 60.65 37.31 -12.38
N LEU A 217 59.90 37.26 -11.28
CA LEU A 217 59.99 38.23 -10.19
C LEU A 217 61.38 38.18 -9.54
N ARG A 218 61.89 36.99 -9.21
CA ARG A 218 63.24 36.81 -8.65
C ARG A 218 64.32 37.35 -9.59
N LYS A 219 64.14 37.18 -10.90
CA LYS A 219 65.05 37.73 -11.92
C LYS A 219 64.99 39.26 -11.94
N ALA A 220 63.79 39.85 -11.91
CA ALA A 220 63.61 41.29 -11.84
C ALA A 220 64.19 41.87 -10.55
N GLU A 221 63.96 41.23 -9.40
CA GLU A 221 64.58 41.60 -8.11
C GLU A 221 66.10 41.58 -8.19
N SER A 222 66.69 40.52 -8.76
CA SER A 222 68.14 40.46 -8.94
C SER A 222 68.67 41.59 -9.84
N GLU A 223 67.90 41.95 -10.88
CA GLU A 223 68.24 43.04 -11.78
C GLU A 223 68.17 44.40 -11.08
N VAL A 224 67.14 44.63 -10.27
CA VAL A 224 66.98 45.81 -9.42
C VAL A 224 68.11 45.90 -8.40
N ILE A 225 68.52 44.79 -7.77
CA ILE A 225 69.67 44.78 -6.85
C ILE A 225 70.96 45.16 -7.60
N THR A 226 71.21 44.63 -8.80
CA THR A 226 72.37 45.05 -9.59
C THR A 226 72.31 46.52 -9.99
N ARG A 227 71.15 47.02 -10.41
CA ARG A 227 70.98 48.44 -10.74
C ARG A 227 71.14 49.32 -9.49
N GLY A 228 70.65 48.85 -8.35
CA GLY A 228 70.85 49.48 -7.04
C GLY A 228 72.33 49.61 -6.70
N ARG A 229 73.12 48.53 -6.85
CA ARG A 229 74.59 48.59 -6.68
C ARG A 229 75.26 49.55 -7.65
N VAL A 230 74.86 49.54 -8.92
CA VAL A 230 75.41 50.49 -9.92
C VAL A 230 75.08 51.93 -9.54
N ILE A 231 73.88 52.21 -9.02
CA ILE A 231 73.50 53.53 -8.51
C ILE A 231 74.30 53.87 -7.25
N GLU A 232 74.56 52.90 -6.37
CA GLU A 232 75.35 53.08 -5.14
C GLU A 232 76.82 53.36 -5.45
N ASP A 233 77.39 52.66 -6.44
CA ASP A 233 78.74 52.90 -6.97
C ASP A 233 78.82 54.30 -7.62
N LEU A 234 77.84 54.66 -8.46
CA LEU A 234 77.73 56.01 -9.06
C LEU A 234 77.52 57.11 -8.02
N ALA A 235 76.76 56.85 -6.96
CA ALA A 235 76.57 57.78 -5.86
C ALA A 235 77.85 57.95 -5.03
N SER A 236 78.62 56.87 -4.86
CA SER A 236 79.98 56.89 -4.31
C SER A 236 80.89 57.78 -5.15
N ASP A 237 80.89 57.60 -6.48
CA ASP A 237 81.71 58.37 -7.42
C ASP A 237 81.32 59.85 -7.44
N ILE A 238 80.02 60.16 -7.42
CA ILE A 238 79.51 61.53 -7.30
C ILE A 238 79.84 62.14 -5.92
N SER A 239 79.85 61.35 -4.84
CA SER A 239 80.27 61.83 -3.52
C SER A 239 81.77 62.18 -3.51
N PHE A 240 82.58 61.40 -4.24
CA PHE A 240 84.00 61.66 -4.40
C PHE A 240 84.25 62.94 -5.22
N GLU A 241 83.55 63.12 -6.34
CA GLU A 241 83.60 64.36 -7.13
C GLU A 241 83.06 65.58 -6.37
N ASN A 242 82.03 65.43 -5.52
CA ASN A 242 81.55 66.52 -4.66
C ASN A 242 82.52 66.85 -3.52
N THR A 243 83.30 65.89 -3.05
CA THR A 243 84.33 66.12 -2.03
C THR A 243 85.52 66.86 -2.66
N ASP A 244 85.87 66.53 -3.91
CA ASP A 244 86.86 67.27 -4.69
C ASP A 244 86.35 68.67 -5.09
N LEU A 245 85.06 68.83 -5.44
CA LEU A 245 84.46 70.15 -5.71
C LEU A 245 84.35 71.02 -4.46
N GLN A 246 84.02 70.45 -3.30
CA GLN A 246 84.04 71.17 -2.02
C GLN A 246 85.46 71.61 -1.67
N SER A 247 86.46 70.74 -1.86
CA SER A 247 87.88 71.09 -1.66
C SER A 247 88.35 72.20 -2.61
N TYR A 248 87.89 72.18 -3.87
CA TYR A 248 88.21 73.20 -4.88
C TYR A 248 87.45 74.53 -4.66
N LEU A 249 86.25 74.49 -4.08
CA LEU A 249 85.46 75.68 -3.71
C LEU A 249 85.96 76.33 -2.41
N GLU A 250 86.52 75.55 -1.47
CA GLU A 250 87.18 76.07 -0.27
C GLU A 250 88.53 76.74 -0.59
N GLU A 251 89.28 76.24 -1.58
CA GLU A 251 90.54 76.86 -2.04
C GLU A 251 90.33 78.22 -2.75
N LYS A 252 89.16 78.44 -3.36
CA LYS A 252 88.85 79.67 -4.13
C LYS A 252 88.07 80.76 -3.39
N GLY A 253 87.73 80.58 -2.12
CA GLY A 253 87.16 81.65 -1.29
C GLY A 253 85.86 82.25 -1.84
N ILE A 254 84.94 81.43 -2.36
CA ILE A 254 83.61 81.89 -2.80
C ILE A 254 82.58 81.52 -1.74
N SER A 255 82.52 82.33 -0.68
CA SER A 255 81.54 82.20 0.41
C SER A 255 80.12 82.63 0.02
N LEU A 256 79.85 82.93 -1.25
CA LEU A 256 78.60 83.53 -1.73
C LEU A 256 77.60 82.55 -2.39
N LEU A 257 77.97 81.28 -2.61
CA LEU A 257 77.09 80.27 -3.24
C LEU A 257 76.56 79.19 -2.29
N LYS A 258 76.85 79.27 -0.99
CA LYS A 258 76.27 78.37 0.04
C LYS A 258 74.76 78.56 0.23
N GLY A 259 74.19 79.71 -0.15
CA GLY A 259 72.77 80.01 0.01
C GLY A 259 71.86 79.39 -1.06
N GLU A 260 72.33 79.24 -2.30
CA GLU A 260 71.53 78.76 -3.43
C GLU A 260 71.48 77.23 -3.55
N LEU A 261 72.53 76.54 -3.10
CA LEU A 261 72.59 75.07 -3.12
C LEU A 261 71.63 74.40 -2.12
N ILE A 262 71.29 75.07 -1.02
CA ILE A 262 70.32 74.56 -0.03
C ILE A 262 68.88 74.62 -0.58
N TYR A 263 68.60 75.53 -1.54
CA TYR A 263 67.27 75.62 -2.16
C TYR A 263 67.06 74.52 -3.22
N LEU A 264 68.11 74.11 -3.92
CA LEU A 264 68.03 73.05 -4.94
C LEU A 264 67.91 71.64 -4.34
N ASP A 265 68.54 71.36 -3.17
CA ASP A 265 68.39 70.07 -2.48
C ASP A 265 66.95 69.85 -1.95
N LYS A 266 66.27 70.92 -1.54
CA LYS A 266 64.88 70.86 -1.07
C LYS A 266 63.87 70.65 -2.22
N VAL A 267 64.17 71.19 -3.40
CA VAL A 267 63.33 71.04 -4.60
C VAL A 267 63.51 69.66 -5.25
N SER A 268 64.71 69.07 -5.22
CA SER A 268 64.94 67.72 -5.76
C SER A 268 64.27 66.64 -4.90
N LYS A 269 64.33 66.76 -3.57
CA LYS A 269 63.66 65.84 -2.63
C LYS A 269 62.13 65.89 -2.73
N ASN A 270 61.55 67.08 -2.93
CA ASN A 270 60.11 67.22 -3.15
C ASN A 270 59.66 66.66 -4.51
N LYS A 271 60.49 66.76 -5.56
CA LYS A 271 60.18 66.18 -6.87
C LYS A 271 60.24 64.65 -6.88
N ALA A 272 61.15 64.05 -6.09
CA ALA A 272 61.20 62.60 -5.90
C ALA A 272 59.98 62.06 -5.12
N LEU A 273 59.51 62.81 -4.12
CA LEU A 273 58.32 62.45 -3.34
C LEU A 273 57.02 62.55 -4.16
N VAL A 274 56.91 63.56 -5.03
CA VAL A 274 55.78 63.70 -5.97
C VAL A 274 55.76 62.56 -6.99
N ASN A 275 56.91 62.16 -7.54
CA ASN A 275 56.99 61.02 -8.45
C ASN A 275 56.69 59.67 -7.78
N MET A 276 56.98 59.51 -6.47
CA MET A 276 56.57 58.32 -5.72
C MET A 276 55.06 58.31 -5.43
N MET A 277 54.44 59.47 -5.16
CA MET A 277 52.98 59.55 -4.98
C MET A 277 52.22 59.29 -6.29
N GLU A 278 52.73 59.75 -7.46
CA GLU A 278 52.14 59.41 -8.77
C GLU A 278 52.23 57.91 -9.12
N LEU A 279 53.26 57.21 -8.64
CA LEU A 279 53.39 55.76 -8.82
C LEU A 279 52.39 54.97 -7.95
N ILE A 280 52.01 55.50 -6.79
CA ILE A 280 51.01 54.89 -5.90
C ILE A 280 49.58 55.13 -6.42
N ASP A 281 49.29 56.30 -6.99
CA ASP A 281 47.98 56.62 -7.58
C ASP A 281 47.71 55.85 -8.90
N LEU A 282 48.75 55.41 -9.60
CA LEU A 282 48.61 54.66 -10.87
C LEU A 282 48.25 53.17 -10.69
N ASP A 283 48.58 52.57 -9.53
CA ASP A 283 48.22 51.18 -9.24
C ASP A 283 46.77 51.03 -8.74
N ASP A 284 46.19 52.06 -8.11
CA ASP A 284 44.81 52.03 -7.60
C ASP A 284 43.76 52.18 -8.71
N TYR A 285 44.13 52.77 -9.86
CA TYR A 285 43.19 53.02 -10.96
C TYR A 285 42.92 51.81 -11.88
N ARG A 286 43.67 50.70 -11.74
CA ARG A 286 43.51 49.51 -12.61
C ARG A 286 42.61 48.41 -12.06
N TYR A 287 42.09 48.56 -10.84
CA TYR A 287 41.26 47.56 -10.17
C TYR A 287 39.84 48.05 -9.85
N HIS A 288 39.13 48.60 -10.85
CA HIS A 288 37.70 48.88 -10.69
C HIS A 288 36.86 48.41 -11.88
N LYS A 289 36.49 47.11 -11.88
CA LYS A 289 35.20 46.65 -12.44
C LYS A 289 34.64 45.32 -11.90
N GLU A 290 35.36 44.55 -11.09
CA GLU A 290 34.87 43.24 -10.58
C GLU A 290 34.84 43.16 -9.04
N SER A 291 34.76 44.30 -8.35
CA SER A 291 35.03 44.36 -6.91
C SER A 291 33.79 44.39 -5.99
N SER A 292 32.55 44.50 -6.47
CA SER A 292 31.40 44.56 -5.54
C SER A 292 31.05 43.19 -4.93
N GLU A 293 31.12 42.11 -5.71
CA GLU A 293 30.83 40.75 -5.23
C GLU A 293 32.01 40.15 -4.44
N MET A 294 33.25 40.48 -4.83
CA MET A 294 34.42 40.03 -4.09
C MET A 294 34.61 40.80 -2.76
N ARG A 295 34.17 42.07 -2.68
CA ARG A 295 34.16 42.83 -1.41
C ARG A 295 33.15 42.27 -0.42
N SER A 296 31.96 41.84 -0.84
CA SER A 296 30.98 41.24 0.09
C SER A 296 31.44 39.87 0.60
N LEU A 297 32.04 39.03 -0.26
CA LEU A 297 32.59 37.73 0.15
C LEU A 297 33.80 37.83 1.08
N ILE A 298 34.67 38.83 0.87
CA ILE A 298 35.82 39.09 1.74
C ILE A 298 35.36 39.71 3.07
N LEU A 299 34.36 40.60 3.07
CA LEU A 299 33.77 41.15 4.30
C LEU A 299 33.05 40.08 5.12
N ASP A 300 32.28 39.19 4.49
CA ASP A 300 31.60 38.08 5.18
C ASP A 300 32.63 37.07 5.73
N GLY A 301 33.70 36.78 4.98
CA GLY A 301 34.80 35.92 5.46
C GLY A 301 35.61 36.52 6.60
N LEU A 302 35.82 37.84 6.62
CA LEU A 302 36.52 38.55 7.69
C LEU A 302 35.68 38.66 8.97
N VAL A 303 34.37 38.85 8.84
CA VAL A 303 33.41 38.83 9.96
C VAL A 303 33.29 37.42 10.55
N GLU A 304 33.29 36.37 9.73
CA GLU A 304 33.29 34.97 10.20
C GLU A 304 34.61 34.60 10.92
N SER A 305 35.76 35.09 10.42
CA SER A 305 37.07 34.83 11.03
C SER A 305 37.26 35.57 12.37
N THR A 306 36.74 36.80 12.50
CA THR A 306 36.77 37.55 13.77
C THR A 306 35.79 36.98 14.80
N ARG A 307 34.74 36.29 14.36
CA ARG A 307 33.79 35.58 15.24
C ARG A 307 34.33 34.23 15.71
N THR A 308 35.09 33.52 14.88
CA THR A 308 35.69 32.22 15.21
C THR A 308 37.01 32.35 15.99
N ASN A 309 37.75 33.45 15.82
CA ASN A 309 39.00 33.68 16.57
C ASN A 309 38.79 34.30 17.97
N LYS A 310 37.54 34.48 18.40
CA LYS A 310 37.19 34.97 19.76
C LYS A 310 37.24 33.87 20.84
N THR A 311 37.53 32.62 20.46
CA THR A 311 37.61 31.48 21.38
C THR A 311 39.03 30.97 21.62
N ASN A 312 40.05 31.55 20.97
CA ASN A 312 41.45 31.20 21.24
C ASN A 312 42.34 32.42 21.08
N ILE A 313 43.18 32.63 22.09
CA ILE A 313 44.26 33.63 22.20
C ILE A 313 43.82 34.90 22.94
N GLY A 314 44.37 35.05 24.15
CA GLY A 314 44.16 36.17 25.04
C GLY A 314 44.94 37.43 24.65
N TYR A 315 44.45 38.54 25.21
CA TYR A 315 45.10 39.84 25.40
C TYR A 315 46.16 40.22 24.36
N VAL A 316 45.68 40.83 23.28
CA VAL A 316 46.46 41.79 22.49
C VAL A 316 45.79 43.15 22.70
N ASP A 317 46.59 44.13 23.14
CA ASP A 317 46.16 45.46 23.57
C ASP A 317 45.19 46.15 22.59
N ASP A 318 44.02 46.52 23.11
CA ASP A 318 42.91 47.19 22.42
C ASP A 318 43.26 48.58 21.85
N PHE A 319 44.46 49.11 22.14
CA PHE A 319 44.85 50.47 21.78
C PHE A 319 45.28 50.60 20.30
N TYR A 320 45.93 49.59 19.72
CA TYR A 320 46.47 49.69 18.35
C TYR A 320 45.43 49.39 17.25
N LEU A 321 44.41 48.58 17.54
CA LEU A 321 43.37 48.24 16.56
C LEU A 321 42.29 49.33 16.44
N SER A 322 42.04 50.10 17.53
CA SER A 322 41.13 51.25 17.50
C SER A 322 41.62 52.35 16.57
N ASP A 323 42.92 52.65 16.61
CA ASP A 323 43.47 53.78 15.85
C ASP A 323 43.69 53.45 14.38
N LEU A 324 44.06 52.21 14.06
CA LEU A 324 44.08 51.75 12.66
C LEU A 324 42.68 51.71 12.04
N GLY A 325 41.67 51.28 12.80
CA GLY A 325 40.27 51.26 12.35
C GLY A 325 39.72 52.66 12.05
N LYS A 326 40.07 53.66 12.86
CA LYS A 326 39.64 55.05 12.65
C LYS A 326 40.33 55.73 11.47
N VAL A 327 41.62 55.44 11.24
CA VAL A 327 42.34 55.93 10.05
C VAL A 327 41.77 55.29 8.77
N PHE A 328 41.41 54.01 8.82
CA PHE A 328 40.83 53.31 7.68
C PHE A 328 39.39 53.76 7.38
N LEU A 329 38.58 54.01 8.40
CA LEU A 329 37.22 54.54 8.23
C LEU A 329 37.22 56.00 7.74
N GLY A 330 38.13 56.84 8.25
CA GLY A 330 38.29 58.20 7.73
C GLY A 330 38.76 58.27 6.27
N TYR A 331 39.56 57.29 5.84
CA TYR A 331 39.97 57.16 4.44
C TYR A 331 38.80 56.69 3.55
N LEU A 332 37.99 55.75 4.02
CA LEU A 332 36.81 55.26 3.29
C LEU A 332 35.73 56.34 3.14
N ASP A 333 35.45 57.12 4.19
CA ASP A 333 34.50 58.24 4.11
C ASP A 333 34.99 59.33 3.13
N SER A 334 36.30 59.60 3.10
CA SER A 334 36.91 60.53 2.15
C SER A 334 36.82 60.05 0.69
N VAL A 335 36.92 58.74 0.46
CA VAL A 335 36.80 58.13 -0.87
C VAL A 335 35.35 58.11 -1.32
N GLU A 336 34.40 57.89 -0.41
CA GLU A 336 32.97 57.91 -0.73
C GLU A 336 32.47 59.32 -1.04
N GLU A 337 32.93 60.34 -0.31
CA GLU A 337 32.61 61.75 -0.56
C GLU A 337 33.19 62.29 -1.88
N LYS A 338 34.36 61.77 -2.30
CA LYS A 338 34.93 62.04 -3.64
C LYS A 338 34.25 61.29 -4.78
N SER A 339 33.49 60.23 -4.51
CA SER A 339 32.74 59.49 -5.55
C SER A 339 31.32 60.05 -5.78
N ARG A 340 30.80 60.86 -4.85
CA ARG A 340 29.47 61.47 -4.92
C ARG A 340 29.45 62.89 -5.52
N ASN A 341 30.61 63.54 -5.64
CA ASN A 341 30.82 64.76 -6.42
C ASN A 341 31.51 64.41 -7.75
#